data_AF-A0A530AC54-F1
#
_entry.id   AF-A0A530AC54-F1
#
_cell.length_a   1.000
_cell.length_b   1.000
_cell.length_c   1.000
_cell.angle_alpha   90.00
_cell.angle_beta   90.00
_cell.angle_gamma   90.00
#
_symmetry.space_group_name_H-M   'P 1'
#
loop_
_entity.id
_entity.type
_entity.pdbx_description
1 polymer ?
#
loop_
_entity_poly.entity_id
_entity_poly.type
_entity_poly.pdbx_seq_one_letter_code
_entity_poly.pdbx_strand_id
1 'polypeptide(L)'
;MDARSDRNAIPLAVDLDGTLIATALLWEGLFILLKKNPLYLFLLPLWLIGGPARLKQEISLRVDIDPASLPYRQELIDRLRAEHREGRVIVLAAGTPRKFAEAIAAHLGIFDRVLATDGPHNMTSGRKCSALVAAYGDAGFDYAGNSRHDLKVFDAARNALVVAPDRSVRRWQAAHQAEAMPAPKPTLRTYIKMLRMHQWLKNALIAVPMVLSHEYFNPNMIWECLLAFVYFSAVASAIYILNDFFDLALDRKHPTKRNRPFASGALS
;
A
#
# COMPACT_ATOMS: atom_id res chain seq x y z
N MET A 1 -8.75 -39.74 5.20
CA MET A 1 -8.07 -38.74 4.35
C MET A 1 -7.54 -37.67 5.28
N ASP A 2 -6.23 -37.49 5.35
CA ASP A 2 -5.62 -36.52 6.26
C ASP A 2 -5.99 -35.10 5.82
N ALA A 3 -6.46 -34.26 6.73
CA ALA A 3 -6.79 -32.85 6.44
C ALA A 3 -5.62 -32.05 5.80
N ARG A 4 -4.39 -32.58 5.88
CA ARG A 4 -3.17 -32.05 5.23
C ARG A 4 -3.12 -32.34 3.73
N SER A 5 -3.54 -33.53 3.26
CA SER A 5 -3.54 -33.83 1.82
C SER A 5 -4.56 -32.96 1.07
N ASP A 6 -5.69 -32.67 1.70
CA ASP A 6 -6.75 -31.84 1.12
C ASP A 6 -6.36 -30.36 1.02
N ARG A 7 -5.46 -29.86 1.88
CA ARG A 7 -4.96 -28.47 1.80
C ARG A 7 -3.96 -28.27 0.67
N ASN A 8 -3.08 -29.24 0.44
CA ASN A 8 -2.09 -29.15 -0.64
C ASN A 8 -2.71 -29.28 -2.03
N ALA A 9 -3.85 -29.96 -2.14
CA ALA A 9 -4.60 -30.07 -3.40
C ALA A 9 -5.25 -28.74 -3.83
N ILE A 10 -5.51 -27.82 -2.90
CA ILE A 10 -6.22 -26.58 -3.18
C ILE A 10 -5.23 -25.39 -3.24
N PRO A 11 -5.15 -24.68 -4.36
CA PRO A 11 -4.26 -23.53 -4.49
C PRO A 11 -4.65 -22.40 -3.54
N LEU A 12 -3.64 -21.65 -3.08
CA LEU A 12 -3.83 -20.40 -2.33
C LEU A 12 -3.52 -19.21 -3.25
N ALA A 13 -4.55 -18.47 -3.62
CA ALA A 13 -4.42 -17.21 -4.35
C ALA A 13 -4.26 -16.04 -3.38
N VAL A 14 -3.37 -15.10 -3.70
CA VAL A 14 -2.97 -14.01 -2.78
C VAL A 14 -2.98 -12.67 -3.51
N ASP A 15 -3.65 -11.67 -2.96
CA ASP A 15 -3.55 -10.30 -3.44
C ASP A 15 -2.21 -9.65 -3.08
N LEU A 16 -1.84 -8.62 -3.85
CA LEU A 16 -0.57 -7.93 -3.68
C LEU A 16 -0.70 -6.66 -2.84
N ASP A 17 -1.46 -5.68 -3.33
CA ASP A 17 -1.48 -4.32 -2.78
C ASP A 17 -2.22 -4.29 -1.43
N GLY A 18 -1.51 -3.93 -0.36
CA GLY A 18 -2.04 -3.92 1.00
C GLY A 18 -2.23 -5.30 1.65
N THR A 19 -2.14 -6.40 0.88
CA THR A 19 -2.14 -7.79 1.35
C THR A 19 -0.70 -8.32 1.50
N LEU A 20 -0.03 -8.67 0.40
CA LEU A 20 1.36 -9.16 0.43
C LEU A 20 2.35 -8.06 0.81
N ILE A 21 2.18 -6.88 0.23
CA ILE A 21 2.91 -5.67 0.58
C ILE A 21 2.00 -4.73 1.38
N ALA A 22 2.57 -3.93 2.28
CA ALA A 22 1.78 -3.00 3.09
C ALA A 22 1.32 -1.74 2.32
N THR A 23 1.97 -1.41 1.20
CA THR A 23 1.69 -0.24 0.36
C THR A 23 0.99 -0.63 -0.94
N ALA A 24 0.70 0.34 -1.80
CA ALA A 24 0.17 0.12 -3.14
C ALA A 24 1.21 0.45 -4.20
N LEU A 25 1.47 -0.48 -5.13
CA LEU A 25 2.48 -0.32 -6.18
C LEU A 25 2.22 0.87 -7.12
N LEU A 26 0.96 1.28 -7.27
CA LEU A 26 0.62 2.46 -8.05
C LEU A 26 1.30 3.72 -7.48
N TRP A 27 1.25 3.90 -6.17
CA TRP A 27 1.87 5.05 -5.50
C TRP A 27 3.38 4.95 -5.53
N GLU A 28 3.95 3.76 -5.26
CA GLU A 28 5.39 3.52 -5.36
C GLU A 28 5.91 3.90 -6.76
N GLY A 29 5.26 3.40 -7.82
CA GLY A 29 5.63 3.70 -9.20
C GLY A 29 5.44 5.18 -9.56
N LEU A 30 4.36 5.81 -9.09
CA LEU A 30 4.10 7.22 -9.35
C LEU A 30 5.15 8.13 -8.71
N PHE A 31 5.55 7.87 -7.47
CA PHE A 31 6.59 8.67 -6.80
C PHE A 31 7.96 8.50 -7.46
N ILE A 32 8.31 7.28 -7.88
CA ILE A 32 9.53 7.05 -8.66
C ILE A 32 9.46 7.81 -9.99
N LEU A 33 8.30 7.82 -10.67
CA LEU A 33 8.10 8.53 -11.93
C LEU A 33 8.30 10.04 -11.77
N LEU A 34 7.67 10.63 -10.75
CA LEU A 34 7.77 12.06 -10.47
C LEU A 34 9.16 12.46 -9.95
N LYS A 35 9.86 11.58 -9.23
CA LYS A 35 11.26 11.79 -8.83
C LYS A 35 12.18 11.84 -10.05
N LYS A 36 11.92 10.96 -11.02
CA LYS A 36 12.69 10.88 -12.27
C LYS A 36 12.41 12.08 -13.18
N ASN A 37 11.15 12.47 -13.33
CA ASN A 37 10.77 13.68 -14.06
C ASN A 37 9.41 14.24 -13.55
N PRO A 38 9.42 15.37 -12.83
CA PRO A 38 8.20 15.99 -12.32
C PRO A 38 7.19 16.42 -13.39
N LEU A 39 7.62 16.62 -14.65
CA LEU A 39 6.74 17.04 -15.74
C LEU A 39 5.70 15.98 -16.11
N TYR A 40 5.91 14.71 -15.73
CA TYR A 40 4.90 13.66 -15.89
C TYR A 40 3.61 13.95 -15.12
N LEU A 41 3.64 14.83 -14.12
CA LEU A 41 2.45 15.31 -13.41
C LEU A 41 1.36 15.82 -14.38
N PHE A 42 1.75 16.52 -15.44
CA PHE A 42 0.83 17.06 -16.43
C PHE A 42 0.24 16.00 -17.37
N LEU A 43 0.86 14.82 -17.45
CA LEU A 43 0.38 13.70 -18.27
C LEU A 43 -0.54 12.74 -17.50
N LEU A 44 -0.54 12.77 -16.16
CA LEU A 44 -1.42 11.93 -15.34
C LEU A 44 -2.91 12.09 -15.69
N PRO A 45 -3.45 13.32 -15.87
CA PRO A 45 -4.85 13.50 -16.25
C PRO A 45 -5.15 12.87 -17.61
N LEU A 46 -4.26 13.02 -18.59
CA LEU A 46 -4.40 12.44 -19.92
C LEU A 46 -4.45 10.91 -19.87
N TRP A 47 -3.60 10.28 -19.06
CA TRP A 47 -3.61 8.84 -18.89
C TRP A 47 -4.84 8.35 -18.14
N LEU A 48 -5.31 9.11 -17.15
CA LEU A 48 -6.51 8.80 -16.38
C LEU A 48 -7.79 8.89 -17.20
N ILE A 49 -7.87 9.81 -18.18
CA ILE A 49 -8.98 9.86 -19.16
C ILE A 49 -9.09 8.53 -19.92
N GLY A 50 -7.96 7.88 -20.22
CA GLY A 50 -7.94 6.53 -20.80
C GLY A 50 -8.20 5.40 -19.79
N GLY A 51 -8.53 5.72 -18.54
CA GLY A 51 -8.90 4.80 -17.48
C GLY A 51 -7.77 4.40 -16.53
N PRO A 52 -8.10 3.77 -15.39
CA PRO A 52 -7.14 3.41 -14.35
C PRO A 52 -6.13 2.35 -14.79
N ALA A 53 -6.49 1.44 -15.71
CA ALA A 53 -5.53 0.50 -16.30
C ALA A 53 -4.45 1.21 -17.10
N ARG A 54 -4.85 2.19 -17.94
CA ARG A 54 -3.91 2.95 -18.77
C ARG A 54 -2.92 3.70 -17.89
N LEU A 55 -3.40 4.39 -16.85
CA LEU A 55 -2.53 5.08 -15.90
C LEU A 55 -1.48 4.14 -15.29
N LYS A 56 -1.90 2.97 -14.79
CA LYS A 56 -0.99 1.96 -14.23
C LYS A 56 0.03 1.47 -15.26
N GLN A 57 -0.40 1.20 -16.49
CA GLN A 57 0.47 0.75 -17.57
C GLN A 57 1.52 1.80 -17.95
N GLU A 58 1.10 3.05 -18.17
CA GLU A 58 2.00 4.15 -18.55
C GLU A 58 3.07 4.41 -17.47
N ILE A 59 2.70 4.29 -16.19
CA ILE A 59 3.67 4.32 -15.09
C ILE A 59 4.64 3.14 -15.21
N SER A 60 4.14 1.91 -15.33
CA SER A 60 5.00 0.71 -15.38
C SER A 60 5.97 0.68 -16.58
N LEU A 61 5.62 1.30 -17.69
CA LEU A 61 6.50 1.40 -18.86
C LEU A 61 7.70 2.35 -18.64
N ARG A 62 7.60 3.30 -17.70
CA ARG A 62 8.59 4.37 -17.51
C ARG A 62 9.48 4.20 -16.29
N VAL A 63 9.07 3.35 -15.35
CA VAL A 63 9.79 3.08 -14.11
C VAL A 63 9.90 1.58 -13.83
N ASP A 64 10.92 1.25 -13.04
CA ASP A 64 11.12 -0.05 -12.44
C ASP A 64 11.00 0.07 -10.94
N ILE A 65 10.48 -0.97 -10.29
CA ILE A 65 10.37 -1.05 -8.83
C ILE A 65 11.34 -2.13 -8.38
N ASP A 66 12.21 -1.80 -7.43
CA ASP A 66 13.11 -2.76 -6.76
C ASP A 66 12.29 -3.63 -5.80
N PRO A 67 12.02 -4.92 -6.13
CA PRO A 67 11.16 -5.76 -5.31
C PRO A 67 11.73 -6.00 -3.92
N ALA A 68 13.06 -5.97 -3.75
CA ALA A 68 13.70 -6.19 -2.45
C ALA A 68 13.45 -5.04 -1.47
N SER A 69 13.07 -3.86 -1.98
CA SER A 69 12.80 -2.66 -1.19
C SER A 69 11.34 -2.54 -0.75
N LEU A 70 10.46 -3.47 -1.12
CA LEU A 70 9.04 -3.36 -0.81
C LEU A 70 8.74 -3.74 0.65
N PRO A 71 7.73 -3.11 1.29
CA PRO A 71 7.39 -3.38 2.68
C PRO A 71 6.50 -4.62 2.77
N TYR A 72 7.09 -5.80 2.61
CA TYR A 72 6.36 -7.07 2.71
C TYR A 72 5.85 -7.34 4.12
N ARG A 73 4.67 -7.97 4.21
CA ARG A 73 4.15 -8.51 5.47
C ARG A 73 4.83 -9.86 5.76
N GLN A 74 5.88 -9.84 6.57
CA GLN A 74 6.72 -11.02 6.80
C GLN A 74 5.94 -12.23 7.32
N GLU A 75 4.97 -12.04 8.23
CA GLU A 75 4.12 -13.13 8.73
C GLU A 75 3.39 -13.88 7.60
N LEU A 76 2.87 -13.15 6.61
CA LEU A 76 2.22 -13.75 5.45
C LEU A 76 3.25 -14.42 4.54
N ILE A 77 4.39 -13.78 4.28
CA ILE A 77 5.47 -14.37 3.46
C ILE A 77 5.97 -15.69 4.05
N ASP A 78 6.19 -15.74 5.36
CA ASP A 78 6.68 -16.93 6.05
C ASP A 78 5.64 -18.06 5.98
N ARG A 79 4.35 -17.73 6.10
CA ARG A 79 3.26 -18.67 5.89
C ARG A 79 3.23 -19.20 4.45
N LEU A 80 3.28 -18.33 3.45
CA LEU A 80 3.27 -18.73 2.04
C LEU A 80 4.48 -19.59 1.68
N ARG A 81 5.66 -19.26 2.22
CA ARG A 81 6.88 -20.08 2.08
C ARG A 81 6.74 -21.45 2.73
N ALA A 82 6.06 -21.55 3.86
CA ALA A 82 5.79 -22.84 4.49
C ALA A 82 4.85 -23.68 3.64
N GLU A 83 3.74 -23.11 3.17
CA GLU A 83 2.77 -23.82 2.33
C GLU A 83 3.34 -24.23 0.97
N HIS A 84 4.15 -23.36 0.34
CA HIS A 84 4.83 -23.69 -0.92
C HIS A 84 5.83 -24.85 -0.73
N ARG A 85 6.59 -24.86 0.39
CA ARG A 85 7.50 -25.98 0.73
C ARG A 85 6.75 -27.28 1.00
N GLU A 86 5.52 -27.20 1.49
CA GLU A 86 4.64 -28.36 1.66
C GLU A 86 4.04 -28.85 0.33
N GLY A 87 4.30 -28.16 -0.78
CA GLY A 87 3.84 -28.53 -2.12
C GLY A 87 2.51 -27.91 -2.53
N ARG A 88 2.01 -26.94 -1.77
CA ARG A 88 0.79 -26.20 -2.13
C ARG A 88 1.08 -25.22 -3.27
N VAL A 89 0.21 -25.20 -4.27
CA VAL A 89 0.27 -24.21 -5.36
C VAL A 89 -0.10 -22.82 -4.83
N ILE A 90 0.78 -21.85 -5.01
CA ILE A 90 0.57 -20.45 -4.61
C ILE A 90 0.43 -19.58 -5.86
N VAL A 91 -0.63 -18.76 -5.90
CA VAL A 91 -0.97 -17.91 -7.04
C VAL A 91 -0.94 -16.44 -6.62
N LEU A 92 -0.17 -15.62 -7.32
CA LEU A 92 -0.22 -14.17 -7.15
C LEU A 92 -1.38 -13.62 -7.97
N ALA A 93 -2.41 -13.06 -7.33
CA ALA A 93 -3.60 -12.55 -8.00
C ALA A 93 -3.77 -11.05 -7.76
N ALA A 94 -3.21 -10.22 -8.64
CA ALA A 94 -2.99 -8.81 -8.38
C ALA A 94 -3.61 -7.86 -9.42
N GLY A 95 -4.11 -6.71 -8.95
CA GLY A 95 -4.66 -5.62 -9.78
C GLY A 95 -3.61 -4.70 -10.41
N THR A 96 -2.33 -5.07 -10.39
CA THR A 96 -1.17 -4.28 -10.85
C THR A 96 -0.72 -4.72 -12.25
N PRO A 97 0.00 -3.88 -13.02
CA PRO A 97 0.60 -4.30 -14.29
C PRO A 97 1.46 -5.55 -14.15
N ARG A 98 1.34 -6.45 -15.14
CA ARG A 98 2.10 -7.71 -15.23
C ARG A 98 3.60 -7.54 -14.95
N LYS A 99 4.23 -6.52 -15.53
CA LYS A 99 5.66 -6.19 -15.32
C LYS A 99 6.06 -6.16 -13.84
N PHE A 100 5.25 -5.51 -12.99
CA PHE A 100 5.57 -5.41 -11.56
C PHE A 100 5.22 -6.69 -10.80
N ALA A 101 4.09 -7.32 -11.12
CA ALA A 101 3.68 -8.57 -10.49
C ALA A 101 4.70 -9.69 -10.75
N GLU A 102 5.19 -9.81 -11.99
CA GLU A 102 6.20 -10.81 -12.37
C GLU A 102 7.56 -10.52 -11.73
N ALA A 103 7.98 -9.25 -11.63
CA ALA A 103 9.21 -8.89 -10.92
C ALA A 103 9.18 -9.30 -9.44
N ILE A 104 8.03 -9.12 -8.77
CA ILE A 104 7.83 -9.53 -7.37
C ILE A 104 7.75 -11.05 -7.25
N ALA A 105 7.05 -11.71 -8.16
CA ALA A 105 6.95 -13.16 -8.18
C ALA A 105 8.33 -13.81 -8.36
N ALA A 106 9.13 -13.30 -9.29
CA ALA A 106 10.50 -13.75 -9.52
C ALA A 106 11.41 -13.48 -8.32
N HIS A 107 11.25 -12.33 -7.65
CA HIS A 107 12.04 -12.01 -6.45
C HIS A 107 11.74 -12.94 -5.28
N LEU A 108 10.46 -13.26 -5.04
CA LEU A 108 10.07 -14.10 -3.91
C LEU A 108 10.24 -15.60 -4.19
N GLY A 109 10.09 -16.02 -5.44
CA GLY A 109 10.34 -17.41 -5.87
C GLY A 109 9.36 -18.44 -5.30
N ILE A 110 8.19 -18.00 -4.80
CA ILE A 110 7.18 -18.86 -4.15
C ILE A 110 5.87 -18.97 -4.95
N PHE A 111 5.75 -18.28 -6.08
CA PHE A 111 4.51 -18.23 -6.85
C PHE A 111 4.61 -19.11 -8.09
N ASP A 112 3.69 -20.07 -8.20
CA ASP A 112 3.59 -20.98 -9.34
C ASP A 112 2.89 -20.32 -10.53
N ARG A 113 1.99 -19.36 -10.25
CA ARG A 113 1.25 -18.60 -11.27
C ARG A 113 1.05 -17.15 -10.87
N VAL A 114 0.97 -16.28 -11.87
CA VAL A 114 0.71 -14.84 -11.72
C VAL A 114 -0.49 -14.45 -12.57
N LEU A 115 -1.55 -13.97 -11.91
CA LEU A 115 -2.68 -13.28 -12.50
C LEU A 115 -2.49 -11.78 -12.26
N ALA A 116 -2.29 -11.02 -13.33
CA ALA A 116 -2.01 -9.60 -13.26
C ALA A 116 -2.80 -8.82 -14.33
N THR A 117 -2.75 -7.50 -14.27
CA THR A 117 -3.35 -6.64 -15.30
C THR A 117 -2.50 -6.70 -16.57
N ASP A 118 -3.12 -7.12 -17.67
CA ASP A 118 -2.50 -7.24 -18.99
C ASP A 118 -3.18 -6.29 -19.99
N GLY A 119 -2.40 -5.39 -20.60
CA GLY A 119 -2.91 -4.40 -21.56
C GLY A 119 -3.98 -3.43 -20.98
N PRO A 120 -5.01 -3.06 -21.78
CA PRO A 120 -6.00 -2.04 -21.42
C PRO A 120 -7.04 -2.51 -20.39
N HIS A 121 -7.04 -3.81 -20.05
CA HIS A 121 -8.07 -4.42 -19.23
C HIS A 121 -7.62 -4.58 -17.78
N ASN A 122 -8.01 -3.63 -16.94
CA ASN A 122 -7.74 -3.68 -15.49
C ASN A 122 -8.23 -5.00 -14.90
N MET A 123 -7.38 -5.65 -14.09
CA MET A 123 -7.76 -6.83 -13.30
C MET A 123 -8.59 -6.37 -12.09
N THR A 124 -9.86 -6.04 -12.34
CA THR A 124 -10.82 -5.62 -11.32
C THR A 124 -11.29 -6.81 -10.46
N SER A 125 -11.96 -6.52 -9.35
CA SER A 125 -12.54 -7.52 -8.44
C SER A 125 -13.28 -8.66 -9.15
N GLY A 126 -14.20 -8.30 -10.06
CA GLY A 126 -14.97 -9.27 -10.83
C GLY A 126 -14.11 -10.11 -11.77
N ARG A 127 -13.16 -9.48 -12.48
CA ARG A 127 -12.27 -10.19 -13.40
C ARG A 127 -11.32 -11.13 -12.68
N LYS A 128 -10.80 -10.70 -11.52
CA LYS A 128 -9.96 -11.52 -10.65
C LYS A 128 -10.73 -12.77 -10.19
N CYS A 129 -11.95 -12.58 -9.69
CA CYS A 129 -12.85 -13.68 -9.31
C CYS A 129 -13.10 -14.62 -10.49
N SER A 130 -13.55 -14.10 -11.64
CA SER A 130 -13.80 -14.92 -12.84
C SER A 130 -12.57 -15.68 -13.33
N ALA A 131 -11.38 -15.08 -13.27
CA ALA A 131 -10.14 -15.75 -13.68
C ALA A 131 -9.77 -16.89 -12.72
N LEU A 132 -9.95 -16.71 -11.41
CA LEU A 132 -9.70 -17.75 -10.41
C LEU A 132 -10.71 -18.88 -10.50
N VAL A 133 -12.00 -18.55 -10.62
CA VAL A 133 -13.07 -19.55 -10.81
C VAL A 133 -12.89 -20.31 -12.13
N ALA A 134 -12.48 -19.65 -13.21
CA ALA A 134 -12.21 -20.34 -14.47
C ALA A 134 -10.99 -21.27 -14.39
N ALA A 135 -9.98 -20.93 -13.57
CA ALA A 135 -8.76 -21.72 -13.44
C ALA A 135 -8.91 -22.90 -12.47
N TYR A 136 -9.74 -22.77 -11.44
CA TYR A 136 -9.79 -23.71 -10.31
C TYR A 136 -11.18 -24.20 -9.93
N GLY A 137 -12.24 -23.60 -10.48
CA GLY A 137 -13.62 -23.88 -10.12
C GLY A 137 -14.14 -23.00 -8.98
N ASP A 138 -15.45 -23.01 -8.80
CA ASP A 138 -16.12 -22.35 -7.67
C ASP A 138 -15.80 -23.11 -6.37
N ALA A 139 -15.43 -22.39 -5.31
CA ALA A 139 -14.84 -22.95 -4.09
C ALA A 139 -13.62 -23.88 -4.34
N GLY A 140 -12.92 -23.71 -5.46
CA GLY A 140 -11.77 -24.52 -5.86
C GLY A 140 -10.41 -23.97 -5.42
N PHE A 141 -10.38 -22.84 -4.71
CA PHE A 141 -9.18 -22.14 -4.25
C PHE A 141 -9.42 -21.47 -2.89
N ASP A 142 -8.35 -21.30 -2.12
CA ASP A 142 -8.36 -20.39 -0.96
C ASP A 142 -7.84 -19.01 -1.40
N TYR A 143 -8.25 -17.95 -0.71
CA TYR A 143 -7.88 -16.59 -1.09
C TYR A 143 -7.44 -15.71 0.08
N ALA A 144 -6.30 -15.04 -0.08
CA ALA A 144 -5.80 -14.02 0.84
C ALA A 144 -5.97 -12.61 0.25
N GLY A 145 -6.64 -11.71 0.97
CA GLY A 145 -6.96 -10.36 0.50
C GLY A 145 -7.24 -9.38 1.65
N ASN A 146 -7.46 -8.10 1.33
CA ASN A 146 -7.61 -7.05 2.35
C ASN A 146 -8.73 -6.02 2.08
N SER A 147 -9.24 -5.94 0.85
CA SER A 147 -9.98 -4.77 0.37
C SER A 147 -11.41 -5.08 -0.04
N ARG A 148 -12.24 -4.05 -0.17
CA ARG A 148 -13.57 -4.15 -0.79
C ARG A 148 -13.54 -4.81 -2.17
N HIS A 149 -12.44 -4.66 -2.90
CA HIS A 149 -12.27 -5.28 -4.22
C HIS A 149 -12.04 -6.79 -4.16
N ASP A 150 -11.88 -7.35 -2.97
CA ASP A 150 -11.71 -8.78 -2.76
C ASP A 150 -13.00 -9.49 -2.35
N LEU A 151 -14.07 -8.76 -2.01
CA LEU A 151 -15.32 -9.35 -1.51
C LEU A 151 -15.89 -10.44 -2.44
N LYS A 152 -15.95 -10.17 -3.75
CA LYS A 152 -16.41 -11.15 -4.74
C LYS A 152 -15.51 -12.38 -4.85
N VAL A 153 -14.23 -12.23 -4.55
CA VAL A 153 -13.27 -13.33 -4.58
C VAL A 153 -13.37 -14.14 -3.30
N PHE A 154 -13.56 -13.47 -2.15
CA PHE A 154 -13.83 -14.12 -0.87
C PHE A 154 -15.10 -14.98 -0.93
N ASP A 155 -16.18 -14.47 -1.52
CA ASP A 155 -17.45 -15.20 -1.65
C ASP A 155 -17.32 -16.47 -2.53
N ALA A 156 -16.37 -16.49 -3.47
CA ALA A 156 -16.13 -17.63 -4.38
C ALA A 156 -15.01 -18.57 -3.89
N ALA A 157 -14.26 -18.18 -2.86
CA ALA A 157 -13.16 -18.96 -2.31
C ALA A 157 -13.69 -20.00 -1.31
N ARG A 158 -13.00 -21.14 -1.19
CA ARG A 158 -13.30 -22.15 -0.17
C ARG A 158 -13.04 -21.60 1.23
N ASN A 159 -11.85 -21.04 1.44
CA ASN A 159 -11.49 -20.33 2.67
C ASN A 159 -10.92 -18.95 2.32
N ALA A 160 -11.24 -17.97 3.18
CA ALA A 160 -10.73 -16.61 3.09
C ALA A 160 -9.74 -16.34 4.21
N LEU A 161 -8.54 -15.87 3.85
CA LEU A 161 -7.54 -15.32 4.75
C LEU A 161 -7.58 -13.79 4.65
N VAL A 162 -8.11 -13.15 5.69
CA VAL A 162 -8.29 -11.70 5.74
C VAL A 162 -7.04 -11.05 6.30
N VAL A 163 -6.29 -10.38 5.44
CA VAL A 163 -5.03 -9.71 5.82
C VAL A 163 -5.28 -8.23 5.95
N ALA A 164 -4.91 -7.61 7.08
CA ALA A 164 -4.96 -6.16 7.25
C ALA A 164 -6.27 -5.47 6.77
N PRO A 165 -7.47 -5.93 7.18
CA PRO A 165 -8.71 -5.60 6.49
C PRO A 165 -9.11 -4.13 6.59
N ASP A 166 -9.66 -3.63 5.47
CA ASP A 166 -10.36 -2.35 5.42
C ASP A 166 -11.71 -2.42 6.17
N ARG A 167 -12.41 -1.28 6.25
CA ARG A 167 -13.70 -1.20 6.98
C ARG A 167 -14.76 -2.16 6.41
N SER A 168 -14.76 -2.42 5.11
CA SER A 168 -15.75 -3.28 4.44
C SER A 168 -15.44 -4.76 4.67
N VAL A 169 -14.17 -5.15 4.51
CA VAL A 169 -13.72 -6.53 4.75
C VAL A 169 -13.81 -6.89 6.22
N ARG A 170 -13.60 -5.95 7.15
CA ARG A 170 -13.85 -6.20 8.59
C ARG A 170 -15.30 -6.59 8.88
N ARG A 171 -16.26 -5.95 8.21
CA ARG A 171 -17.68 -6.29 8.36
C ARG A 171 -17.97 -7.67 7.76
N TRP A 172 -17.43 -7.94 6.58
CA TRP A 172 -17.55 -9.24 5.92
C TRP A 172 -16.93 -10.37 6.76
N GLN A 173 -15.73 -10.15 7.29
CA GLN A 173 -15.00 -11.08 8.15
C GLN A 173 -15.80 -11.41 9.41
N ALA A 174 -16.38 -10.41 10.07
CA ALA A 174 -17.19 -10.62 11.26
C ALA A 174 -18.44 -11.47 10.98
N ALA A 175 -19.01 -11.36 9.78
CA ALA A 175 -20.17 -12.16 9.37
C ALA A 175 -19.81 -13.61 8.99
N HIS A 176 -18.61 -13.85 8.45
CA HIS A 176 -18.21 -15.16 7.92
C HIS A 176 -17.20 -15.92 8.80
N GLN A 177 -16.79 -15.36 9.94
CA GLN A 177 -15.79 -15.93 10.86
C GLN A 177 -14.47 -16.32 10.15
N ALA A 178 -14.09 -15.59 9.12
CA ALA A 178 -12.88 -15.85 8.34
C ALA A 178 -11.60 -15.63 9.17
N GLU A 179 -10.57 -16.44 8.89
CA GLU A 179 -9.24 -16.29 9.49
C GLU A 179 -8.68 -14.90 9.19
N ALA A 180 -8.04 -14.27 10.17
CA ALA A 180 -7.48 -12.94 9.99
C ALA A 180 -6.03 -12.83 10.47
N MET A 181 -5.23 -12.17 9.64
CA MET A 181 -3.89 -11.70 9.98
C MET A 181 -3.96 -10.19 10.24
N PRO A 182 -3.95 -9.76 11.52
CA PRO A 182 -4.02 -8.34 11.85
C PRO A 182 -2.74 -7.62 11.43
N ALA A 183 -2.88 -6.39 10.96
CA ALA A 183 -1.76 -5.48 10.75
C ALA A 183 -1.70 -4.41 11.84
N PRO A 184 -0.51 -3.84 12.12
CA PRO A 184 -0.36 -2.71 13.02
C PRO A 184 -1.27 -1.56 12.57
N LYS A 185 -2.13 -1.06 13.47
CA LYS A 185 -2.97 0.11 13.18
C LYS A 185 -2.18 1.39 13.45
N PRO A 186 -2.29 2.41 12.58
CA PRO A 186 -1.71 3.71 12.88
C PRO A 186 -2.38 4.29 14.13
N THR A 187 -1.56 4.62 15.11
CA THR A 187 -1.98 5.29 16.35
C THR A 187 -1.90 6.80 16.20
N LEU A 188 -2.52 7.58 17.11
CA LEU A 188 -2.36 9.04 17.13
C LEU A 188 -0.88 9.48 17.12
N ARG A 189 -0.04 8.73 17.85
CA ARG A 189 1.42 8.92 17.86
C ARG A 189 2.05 8.77 16.47
N THR A 190 1.50 7.90 15.62
CA THR A 190 1.96 7.69 14.24
C THR A 190 1.70 8.95 13.41
N TYR A 191 0.52 9.55 13.53
CA TYR A 191 0.16 10.80 12.85
C TYR A 191 0.98 11.99 13.36
N ILE A 192 1.19 12.12 14.68
CA ILE A 192 2.01 13.19 15.26
C ILE A 192 3.48 13.08 14.79
N LYS A 193 4.02 11.85 14.73
CA LYS A 193 5.37 11.60 14.21
C LYS A 193 5.47 11.96 12.73
N MET A 194 4.43 11.68 11.93
CA MET A 194 4.36 12.01 10.50
C MET A 194 4.31 13.53 10.27
N LEU A 195 3.49 14.26 11.02
CA LEU A 195 3.41 15.74 10.95
C LEU A 195 4.70 16.43 11.44
N ARG A 196 5.62 15.66 12.05
CA ARG A 196 6.87 16.16 12.64
C ARG A 196 6.62 17.37 13.56
N MET A 197 5.59 17.30 14.41
CA MET A 197 5.23 18.41 15.32
C MET A 197 6.42 18.89 16.18
N HIS A 198 7.39 18.03 16.47
CA HIS A 198 8.64 18.41 17.15
C HIS A 198 9.48 19.46 16.37
N GLN A 199 9.35 19.54 15.04
CA GLN A 199 10.00 20.56 14.21
C GLN A 199 9.23 21.89 14.21
N TRP A 200 7.95 21.91 14.62
CA TRP A 200 7.14 23.12 14.63
C TRP A 200 7.68 24.16 15.61
N LEU A 201 8.45 23.74 16.62
CA LEU A 201 9.10 24.68 17.55
C LEU A 201 9.99 25.70 16.82
N LYS A 202 10.57 25.34 15.66
CA LYS A 202 11.34 26.28 14.83
C LYS A 202 10.46 27.38 14.23
N ASN A 203 9.18 27.08 13.96
CA ASN A 203 8.23 28.04 13.45
C ASN A 203 7.75 29.02 14.54
N ALA A 204 8.04 28.77 15.82
CA ALA A 204 7.78 29.74 16.89
C ALA A 204 8.56 31.05 16.69
N LEU A 205 9.63 31.04 15.88
CA LEU A 205 10.37 32.24 15.48
C LEU A 205 9.50 33.27 14.73
N ILE A 206 8.34 32.87 14.19
CA ILE A 206 7.35 33.79 13.59
C ILE A 206 6.83 34.80 14.61
N ALA A 207 6.85 34.48 15.91
CA ALA A 207 6.44 35.40 16.96
C ALA A 207 7.52 36.44 17.34
N VAL A 208 8.77 36.28 16.88
CA VAL A 208 9.89 37.17 17.24
C VAL A 208 9.60 38.63 16.88
N PRO A 209 9.11 38.98 15.66
CA PRO A 209 8.79 40.36 15.31
C PRO A 209 7.74 40.99 16.24
N MET A 210 6.68 40.26 16.59
CA MET A 210 5.63 40.73 17.52
C MET A 210 6.18 41.02 18.92
N VAL A 211 7.09 40.18 19.41
CA VAL A 211 7.74 40.38 20.71
C VAL A 211 8.65 41.61 20.68
N LEU A 212 9.47 41.75 19.63
CA LEU A 212 10.39 42.88 19.49
C LEU A 212 9.66 44.22 19.26
N SER A 213 8.49 44.19 18.63
CA SER A 213 7.64 45.37 18.42
C SER A 213 6.74 45.70 19.63
N HIS A 214 6.79 44.91 20.70
CA HIS A 214 5.95 45.08 21.90
C HIS A 214 4.43 44.98 21.63
N GLU A 215 4.02 44.36 20.52
CA GLU A 215 2.61 44.21 20.10
C GLU A 215 1.95 42.95 20.68
N TYR A 216 2.56 42.30 21.69
CA TYR A 216 2.08 41.03 22.23
C TYR A 216 0.79 41.14 23.08
N PHE A 217 0.30 42.36 23.34
CA PHE A 217 -1.03 42.61 23.91
C PHE A 217 -2.10 42.92 22.86
N ASN A 218 -1.72 43.03 21.58
CA ASN A 218 -2.65 43.31 20.49
C ASN A 218 -3.33 42.01 20.04
N PRO A 219 -4.64 41.82 20.28
CA PRO A 219 -5.31 40.57 19.95
C PRO A 219 -5.27 40.22 18.46
N ASN A 220 -5.27 41.23 17.58
CA ASN A 220 -5.18 41.01 16.14
C ASN A 220 -3.80 40.48 15.75
N MET A 221 -2.73 41.06 16.30
CA MET A 221 -1.36 40.61 16.04
C MET A 221 -1.13 39.18 16.55
N ILE A 222 -1.67 38.85 17.73
CA ILE A 222 -1.63 37.48 18.28
C ILE A 222 -2.34 36.51 17.33
N TRP A 223 -3.52 36.87 16.84
CA TRP A 223 -4.28 36.04 15.92
C TRP A 223 -3.55 35.82 14.58
N GLU A 224 -2.98 36.87 14.00
CA GLU A 224 -2.17 36.79 12.77
C GLU A 224 -0.93 35.91 12.97
N CYS A 225 -0.22 36.06 14.10
CA CYS A 225 0.92 35.20 14.43
C CYS A 225 0.52 33.73 14.60
N LEU A 226 -0.63 33.46 15.24
CA LEU A 226 -1.15 32.10 15.38
C LEU A 226 -1.51 31.49 14.02
N LEU A 227 -2.19 32.25 13.16
CA LEU A 227 -2.50 31.82 11.80
C LEU A 227 -1.23 31.54 11.00
N ALA A 228 -0.28 32.47 11.01
CA ALA A 228 1.01 32.29 10.35
C ALA A 228 1.73 31.04 10.87
N PHE A 229 1.80 30.83 12.18
CA PHE A 229 2.38 29.63 12.77
C PHE A 229 1.73 28.35 12.26
N VAL A 230 0.39 28.30 12.19
CA VAL A 230 -0.35 27.14 11.68
C VAL A 230 -0.07 26.91 10.20
N TYR A 231 -0.13 27.95 9.36
CA TYR A 231 0.13 27.83 7.93
C TYR A 231 1.56 27.39 7.62
N PHE A 232 2.57 28.02 8.25
CA PHE A 232 3.96 27.62 8.07
C PHE A 232 4.22 26.20 8.56
N SER A 233 3.61 25.79 9.67
CA SER A 233 3.73 24.43 10.19
C SER A 233 3.07 23.40 9.27
N ALA A 234 1.92 23.74 8.67
CA ALA A 234 1.24 22.90 7.70
C ALA A 234 2.07 22.74 6.41
N VAL A 235 2.61 23.83 5.87
CA VAL A 235 3.48 23.80 4.66
C VAL A 235 4.75 23.00 4.93
N ALA A 236 5.42 23.23 6.07
CA ALA A 236 6.60 22.45 6.45
C ALA A 236 6.28 20.96 6.58
N SER A 237 5.16 20.62 7.21
CA SER A 237 4.67 19.23 7.31
C SER A 237 4.43 18.62 5.93
N ALA A 238 3.80 19.36 5.00
CA ALA A 238 3.54 18.90 3.64
C ALA A 238 4.84 18.60 2.86
N ILE A 239 5.83 19.50 2.94
CA ILE A 239 7.14 19.30 2.30
C ILE A 239 7.84 18.07 2.87
N TYR A 240 7.78 17.87 4.19
CA TYR A 240 8.39 16.70 4.82
C TYR A 240 7.71 15.39 4.43
N ILE A 241 6.37 15.39 4.33
CA ILE A 241 5.61 14.23 3.86
C ILE A 241 5.99 13.91 2.40
N LEU A 242 6.07 14.92 1.53
CA LEU A 242 6.50 14.73 0.14
C LEU A 242 7.91 14.15 0.05
N ASN A 243 8.86 14.67 0.83
CA ASN A 243 10.21 14.14 0.87
C ASN A 243 10.24 12.69 1.36
N ASP A 244 9.44 12.34 2.37
CA ASP A 244 9.36 10.96 2.87
C ASP A 244 8.83 10.01 1.81
N PHE A 245 7.89 10.45 0.94
CA PHE A 245 7.46 9.66 -0.21
C PHE A 245 8.55 9.50 -1.27
N PHE A 246 9.26 10.57 -1.61
CA PHE A 246 10.34 10.51 -2.60
C PHE A 246 11.54 9.68 -2.13
N ASP A 247 11.78 9.62 -0.83
CA ASP A 247 12.91 8.90 -0.24
C ASP A 247 12.53 7.52 0.32
N LEU A 248 11.32 7.02 0.06
CA LEU A 248 10.83 5.71 0.53
C LEU A 248 11.85 4.57 0.35
N ALA A 249 12.35 4.39 -0.88
CA ALA A 249 13.29 3.30 -1.19
C ALA A 249 14.62 3.43 -0.43
N LEU A 250 15.09 4.66 -0.20
CA LEU A 250 16.32 4.94 0.55
C LEU A 250 16.08 4.76 2.05
N ASP A 251 14.97 5.27 2.55
CA ASP A 251 14.59 5.20 3.96
C ASP A 251 14.43 3.75 4.42
N ARG A 252 13.89 2.87 3.57
CA ARG A 252 13.76 1.43 3.86
C ARG A 252 15.10 0.71 4.01
N LYS A 253 16.15 1.15 3.30
CA LYS A 253 17.51 0.59 3.39
C LYS A 253 18.30 1.20 4.57
N HIS A 254 17.82 2.29 5.16
CA HIS A 254 18.54 3.01 6.21
C HIS A 254 18.29 2.40 7.61
N PRO A 255 19.32 2.27 8.48
CA PRO A 255 19.20 1.60 9.79
C PRO A 255 18.08 2.15 10.69
N THR A 256 17.95 3.47 10.78
CA THR A 256 16.94 4.15 11.62
C THR A 256 15.70 4.66 10.87
N LYS A 257 15.85 5.15 9.62
CA LYS A 257 14.73 5.73 8.85
C LYS A 257 13.74 4.68 8.32
N ARG A 258 14.11 3.39 8.29
CA ARG A 258 13.19 2.29 7.93
C ARG A 258 11.95 2.20 8.82
N ASN A 259 12.04 2.75 10.04
CA ASN A 259 10.94 2.80 11.02
C ASN A 259 10.07 4.06 10.89
N ARG A 260 10.22 4.83 9.81
CA ARG A 260 9.31 5.94 9.48
C ARG A 260 7.96 5.37 9.03
N PRO A 261 6.83 6.02 9.35
CA PRO A 261 5.49 5.47 9.09
C PRO A 261 5.24 5.01 7.65
N PHE A 262 5.70 5.77 6.65
CA PHE A 262 5.56 5.41 5.23
C PHE A 262 6.56 4.34 4.79
N ALA A 263 7.82 4.43 5.24
CA ALA A 263 8.85 3.44 4.92
C ALA A 263 8.48 2.04 5.43
N SER A 264 7.95 1.95 6.65
CA SER A 264 7.53 0.69 7.27
C SER A 264 6.16 0.19 6.80
N GLY A 265 5.42 0.97 6.00
CA GLY A 265 4.04 0.66 5.62
C GLY A 265 3.04 0.69 6.80
N ALA A 266 3.35 1.42 7.87
CA ALA A 266 2.40 1.66 8.97
C ALA A 266 1.32 2.69 8.58
N LEU A 267 1.64 3.55 7.62
CA LEU A 267 0.70 4.37 6.87
C LEU A 267 0.86 4.00 5.39
N SER A 268 -0.27 3.76 4.72
CA SER A 268 -0.36 3.41 3.30
C SER A 268 -1.50 4.14 2.62
#